data_AF-A0A2G9U9S0-F1
#
_entry.id   AF-A0A2G9U9S0-F1
#
_cell.length_a   1.000
_cell.length_b   1.000
_cell.length_c   1.000
_cell.angle_alpha   90.00
_cell.angle_beta   90.00
_cell.angle_gamma   90.00
#
_symmetry.space_group_name_H-M   'P 1'
#
loop_
_entity.id
_entity.type
_entity.pdbx_description
1 polymer ?
#
loop_
_entity_poly.entity_id
_entity_poly.type
_entity_poly.pdbx_seq_one_letter_code
_entity_poly.pdbx_strand_id
1 'polypeptide(L)'
;MTKESGTLKETPEEERLGTHNRLLGVLTNVSEELDVPLYYEHDQLFNVVKCCVPKSVAVKSAILNAGYKVSGSHCNPRALKTDAPTQFLWDMCRYAAKQANVTAERHDEKAPGRKILSEPITSEVNFRLHPGASQQTKGDQMVRFQCNKGKNWGPRSKAWGSSNSTNAGFYVRPESEQKADDSGQ
;
A
#
# COMPACT_ATOMS: atom_id res chain seq x y z
N MET A 1 26.40 8.45 -7.17
CA MET A 1 25.12 9.09 -7.48
C MET A 1 24.28 9.13 -6.20
N THR A 2 24.39 10.23 -5.48
CA THR A 2 23.64 10.53 -4.27
C THR A 2 22.17 10.69 -4.63
N LYS A 3 21.29 9.80 -4.16
CA LYS A 3 19.85 10.03 -4.19
C LYS A 3 19.60 11.25 -3.30
N GLU A 4 19.29 12.39 -3.90
CA GLU A 4 18.64 13.47 -3.17
C GLU A 4 17.38 12.86 -2.56
N SER A 5 17.33 12.83 -1.23
CA SER A 5 16.13 12.39 -0.51
C SER A 5 15.01 13.32 -0.95
N GLY A 6 14.04 12.78 -1.68
CA GLY A 6 13.02 13.50 -2.46
C GLY A 6 11.96 14.20 -1.62
N THR A 7 12.38 14.97 -0.62
CA THR A 7 11.51 15.86 0.12
C THR A 7 11.22 17.07 -0.77
N LEU A 8 9.95 17.24 -1.13
CA LEU A 8 9.50 18.41 -1.89
C LEU A 8 9.90 19.68 -1.13
N LYS A 9 10.35 20.71 -1.86
CA LYS A 9 10.78 21.98 -1.27
C LYS A 9 9.68 22.52 -0.34
N GLU A 10 10.05 22.86 0.89
CA GLU A 10 9.11 23.40 1.87
C GLU A 10 8.56 24.75 1.41
N THR A 11 7.23 24.89 1.39
CA THR A 11 6.56 26.15 1.10
C THR A 11 6.47 26.98 2.39
N PRO A 12 6.83 28.28 2.37
CA PRO A 12 6.64 29.19 3.51
C PRO A 12 5.18 29.18 3.99
N GLU A 13 4.95 29.30 5.30
CA GLU A 13 3.61 29.15 5.89
C GLU A 13 2.58 30.12 5.32
N GLU A 14 3.01 31.36 5.06
CA GLU A 14 2.17 32.44 4.51
C GLU A 14 1.65 32.14 3.08
N GLU A 15 2.34 31.28 2.33
CA GLU A 15 1.99 30.90 0.96
C GLU A 15 1.23 29.56 0.91
N ARG A 16 1.01 28.91 2.06
CA ARG A 16 0.35 27.60 2.11
C ARG A 16 -1.15 27.73 1.86
N LEU A 17 -1.62 27.05 0.82
CA LEU A 17 -3.05 26.80 0.64
C LEU A 17 -3.58 25.95 1.80
N GLY A 18 -4.86 26.09 2.15
CA GLY A 18 -5.50 25.22 3.16
C GLY A 18 -5.46 23.71 2.81
N THR A 19 -5.15 23.36 1.56
CA THR A 19 -4.95 21.98 1.08
C THR A 19 -3.48 21.55 1.02
N HIS A 20 -2.54 22.38 1.48
CA HIS A 20 -1.09 22.16 1.35
C HIS A 20 -0.66 20.76 1.80
N ASN A 21 -1.03 20.32 3.00
CA ASN A 21 -0.64 19.00 3.53
C ASN A 21 -1.18 17.83 2.68
N ARG A 22 -2.35 18.00 2.04
CA ARG A 22 -2.92 16.99 1.13
C ARG A 22 -2.17 16.95 -0.19
N LEU A 23 -1.84 18.11 -0.75
CA LEU A 23 -1.06 18.21 -1.98
C LEU A 23 0.35 17.64 -1.77
N LEU A 24 1.01 18.00 -0.68
CA LEU A 24 2.32 17.48 -0.29
C LEU A 24 2.31 15.95 -0.17
N GLY A 25 1.31 15.39 0.50
CA GLY A 25 1.14 13.95 0.65
C GLY A 25 0.95 13.21 -0.68
N VAL A 26 0.10 13.74 -1.58
CA VAL A 26 -0.14 13.14 -2.90
C VAL A 26 1.11 13.26 -3.78
N LEU A 27 1.72 14.44 -3.87
CA LEU A 27 2.91 14.67 -4.69
C LEU A 27 4.11 13.85 -4.22
N THR A 28 4.25 13.63 -2.93
CA THR A 28 5.30 12.75 -2.38
C THR A 28 5.05 11.29 -2.75
N ASN A 29 3.79 10.85 -2.75
CA ASN A 29 3.46 9.50 -3.20
C ASN A 29 3.78 9.31 -4.70
N VAL A 30 3.55 10.35 -5.52
CA VAL A 30 3.92 10.36 -6.94
C VAL A 30 5.44 10.38 -7.13
N SER A 31 6.18 11.15 -6.33
CA SER A 31 7.64 11.24 -6.46
C SER A 31 8.36 9.96 -6.02
N GLU A 32 7.81 9.23 -5.06
CA GLU A 32 8.32 7.91 -4.63
C GLU A 32 7.88 6.74 -5.53
N GLU A 33 6.94 6.97 -6.44
CA GLU A 33 6.36 5.95 -7.31
C GLU A 33 7.33 5.54 -8.43
N LEU A 34 7.41 4.24 -8.71
CA LEU A 34 8.17 3.73 -9.84
C LEU A 34 7.49 4.08 -11.17
N ASP A 35 8.29 4.56 -12.12
CA ASP A 35 7.88 4.80 -13.49
C ASP A 35 7.83 3.48 -14.29
N VAL A 36 6.86 2.65 -13.94
CA VAL A 36 6.49 1.41 -14.65
C VAL A 36 4.99 1.43 -14.96
N PRO A 37 4.57 0.84 -16.08
CA PRO A 37 3.16 0.80 -16.45
C PRO A 37 2.37 -0.11 -15.50
N LEU A 38 1.15 0.34 -15.17
CA LEU A 38 0.19 -0.39 -14.34
C LEU A 38 0.69 -0.68 -12.92
N TYR A 39 -0.18 -1.31 -12.11
CA TYR A 39 0.15 -1.79 -10.77
C TYR A 39 -0.64 -3.06 -10.48
N TYR A 40 -0.15 -3.85 -9.52
CA TYR A 40 -0.91 -4.96 -8.96
C TYR A 40 -1.61 -4.52 -7.68
N GLU A 41 -2.77 -5.08 -7.38
CA GLU A 41 -3.38 -4.92 -6.06
C GLU A 41 -2.87 -6.02 -5.14
N HIS A 42 -2.20 -5.59 -4.07
CA HIS A 42 -1.54 -6.47 -3.12
C HIS A 42 -2.47 -7.55 -2.57
N ASP A 43 -3.69 -7.20 -2.16
CA ASP A 43 -4.68 -8.13 -1.63
C ASP A 43 -5.29 -9.02 -2.71
N GLN A 44 -5.56 -8.48 -3.90
CA GLN A 44 -6.11 -9.27 -5.01
C GLN A 44 -5.16 -10.38 -5.45
N LEU A 45 -3.84 -10.13 -5.43
CA LEU A 45 -2.84 -11.14 -5.80
C LEU A 45 -2.98 -12.42 -4.94
N PHE A 46 -3.12 -12.28 -3.62
CA PHE A 46 -3.31 -13.42 -2.71
C PHE A 46 -4.74 -13.96 -2.71
N ASN A 47 -5.75 -13.13 -3.04
CA ASN A 47 -7.14 -13.57 -3.19
C ASN A 47 -7.32 -14.57 -4.34
N VAL A 48 -6.56 -14.44 -5.43
CA VAL A 48 -6.59 -15.39 -6.56
C VAL A 48 -6.25 -16.81 -6.10
N VAL A 49 -5.24 -16.95 -5.23
CA VAL A 49 -4.79 -18.23 -4.66
C VAL A 49 -5.45 -18.56 -3.31
N LYS A 50 -6.47 -17.80 -2.90
CA LYS A 50 -7.21 -17.97 -1.62
C LYS A 50 -6.30 -18.15 -0.41
N CYS A 51 -5.17 -17.45 -0.41
CA CYS A 51 -4.22 -17.43 0.70
C CYS A 51 -4.50 -16.22 1.61
N CYS A 52 -4.16 -16.36 2.90
CA CYS A 52 -4.11 -15.21 3.79
C CYS A 52 -3.13 -14.17 3.25
N VAL A 53 -3.54 -12.89 3.25
CA VAL A 53 -2.77 -11.78 2.70
C VAL A 53 -1.65 -11.39 3.68
N PRO A 54 -0.36 -11.52 3.32
CA PRO A 54 0.74 -11.05 4.16
C PRO A 54 0.68 -9.53 4.35
N LYS A 55 1.43 -8.99 5.33
CA LYS A 55 1.54 -7.53 5.47
C LYS A 55 2.25 -6.93 4.25
N SER A 56 1.79 -5.77 3.77
CA SER A 56 2.39 -5.08 2.61
C SER A 56 3.91 -4.90 2.75
N VAL A 57 4.40 -4.59 3.96
CA VAL A 57 5.85 -4.47 4.25
C VAL A 57 6.60 -5.78 3.98
N ALA A 58 6.02 -6.94 4.30
CA ALA A 58 6.64 -8.23 4.05
C ALA A 58 6.70 -8.56 2.56
N VAL A 59 5.64 -8.25 1.81
CA VAL A 59 5.60 -8.40 0.34
C VAL A 59 6.62 -7.49 -0.34
N LYS A 60 6.66 -6.21 0.04
CA LYS A 60 7.70 -5.28 -0.43
C LYS A 60 9.10 -5.78 -0.09
N SER A 61 9.28 -6.37 1.10
CA SER A 61 10.57 -6.94 1.50
C SER A 61 10.97 -8.13 0.61
N ALA A 62 10.04 -9.02 0.27
CA ALA A 62 10.32 -10.15 -0.62
C ALA A 62 10.78 -9.70 -2.01
N ILE A 63 10.12 -8.68 -2.57
CA ILE A 63 10.48 -8.11 -3.88
C ILE A 63 11.87 -7.46 -3.82
N LEU A 64 12.15 -6.67 -2.77
CA LEU A 64 13.44 -6.02 -2.59
C LEU A 64 14.58 -7.02 -2.34
N ASN A 65 14.34 -8.06 -1.54
CA ASN A 65 15.32 -9.12 -1.27
C ASN A 65 15.68 -9.91 -2.54
N ALA A 66 14.75 -10.02 -3.49
CA ALA A 66 15.00 -10.64 -4.79
C ALA A 66 15.70 -9.70 -5.79
N GLY A 67 16.07 -8.49 -5.38
CA GLY A 67 16.80 -7.52 -6.21
C GLY A 67 15.92 -6.65 -7.11
N TYR A 68 14.60 -6.76 -7.00
CA TYR A 68 13.64 -5.95 -7.75
C TYR A 68 13.29 -4.66 -6.99
N LYS A 69 12.82 -3.66 -7.73
CA LYS A 69 12.31 -2.41 -7.17
C LYS A 69 10.83 -2.55 -6.87
N VAL A 70 10.37 -1.87 -5.81
CA VAL A 70 8.96 -1.83 -5.44
C VAL A 70 8.55 -0.44 -4.94
N SER A 71 7.35 -0.01 -5.29
CA SER A 71 6.71 1.19 -4.72
C SER A 71 5.20 0.97 -4.53
N GLY A 72 4.55 1.91 -3.84
CA GLY A 72 3.10 2.09 -3.95
C GLY A 72 2.73 2.78 -5.26
N SER A 73 1.45 3.13 -5.39
CA SER A 73 0.98 4.07 -6.43
C SER A 73 0.06 5.12 -5.81
N HIS A 74 0.12 6.34 -6.34
CA HIS A 74 -0.80 7.41 -5.97
C HIS A 74 -2.27 7.09 -6.29
N CYS A 75 -2.53 6.15 -7.22
CA CYS A 75 -3.88 5.79 -7.63
C CYS A 75 -4.64 4.94 -6.59
N ASN A 76 -3.95 4.09 -5.81
CA ASN A 76 -4.61 3.15 -4.89
C ASN A 76 -3.69 2.81 -3.69
N PRO A 77 -4.17 2.90 -2.43
CA PRO A 77 -3.38 2.53 -1.24
C PRO A 77 -2.96 1.06 -1.19
N ARG A 78 -3.62 0.18 -1.93
CA ARG A 78 -3.28 -1.25 -2.05
C ARG A 78 -2.41 -1.55 -3.28
N ALA A 79 -2.07 -0.54 -4.07
CA ALA A 79 -1.24 -0.72 -5.25
C ALA A 79 0.19 -1.13 -4.89
N LEU A 80 0.72 -2.02 -5.72
CA LEU A 80 2.06 -2.54 -5.69
C LEU A 80 2.64 -2.40 -7.11
N LYS A 81 3.53 -1.44 -7.30
CA LYS A 81 4.31 -1.28 -8.53
C LYS A 81 5.66 -1.93 -8.35
N THR A 82 6.13 -2.63 -9.37
CA THR A 82 7.40 -3.34 -9.36
C THR A 82 7.89 -3.62 -10.78
N ASP A 83 9.21 -3.73 -10.93
CA ASP A 83 9.87 -4.25 -12.14
C ASP A 83 10.06 -5.77 -12.11
N ALA A 84 9.59 -6.44 -11.04
CA ALA A 84 9.62 -7.89 -10.93
C ALA A 84 8.76 -8.56 -12.01
N PRO A 85 9.25 -9.67 -12.61
CA PRO A 85 8.47 -10.43 -13.57
C PRO A 85 7.25 -11.06 -12.89
N THR A 86 6.15 -11.20 -13.63
CA THR A 86 4.91 -11.83 -13.14
C THR A 86 5.15 -13.23 -12.56
N GLN A 87 6.11 -13.98 -13.11
CA GLN A 87 6.52 -15.28 -12.59
C GLN A 87 6.97 -15.22 -11.13
N PHE A 88 7.77 -14.20 -10.77
CA PHE A 88 8.25 -14.00 -9.40
C PHE A 88 7.09 -13.64 -8.45
N LEU A 89 6.13 -12.83 -8.92
CA LEU A 89 4.95 -12.49 -8.12
C LEU A 89 4.10 -13.74 -7.80
N TRP A 90 3.94 -14.64 -8.76
CA TRP A 90 3.28 -15.91 -8.53
C TRP A 90 4.10 -16.87 -7.66
N ASP A 91 5.43 -16.92 -7.82
CA ASP A 91 6.32 -17.65 -6.91
C ASP A 91 6.17 -17.20 -5.46
N MET A 92 6.06 -15.89 -5.24
CA MET A 92 5.81 -15.32 -3.92
C MET A 92 4.46 -15.76 -3.35
N CYS A 93 3.39 -15.76 -4.15
CA CYS A 93 2.08 -16.25 -3.74
C CYS A 93 2.07 -17.76 -3.46
N ARG A 94 2.73 -18.55 -4.32
CA ARG A 94 2.91 -19.99 -4.13
C ARG A 94 3.65 -20.29 -2.83
N TYR A 95 4.72 -19.55 -2.54
CA TYR A 95 5.47 -19.68 -1.30
C TYR A 95 4.58 -19.39 -0.09
N ALA A 96 3.84 -18.28 -0.10
CA ALA A 96 2.94 -17.92 1.00
C ALA A 96 1.82 -18.96 1.19
N ALA A 97 1.21 -19.43 0.10
CA ALA A 97 0.18 -20.47 0.12
C ALA A 97 0.71 -21.78 0.71
N LYS A 98 1.94 -22.19 0.34
CA LYS A 98 2.60 -23.36 0.91
C LYS A 98 2.82 -23.24 2.41
N GLN A 99 3.27 -22.07 2.90
CA GLN A 99 3.43 -21.83 4.35
C GLN A 99 2.09 -21.85 5.10
N ALA A 100 0.99 -21.46 4.43
CA ALA A 100 -0.35 -21.46 4.98
C ALA A 100 -1.11 -22.79 4.78
N ASN A 101 -0.46 -23.84 4.26
CA ASN A 101 -1.08 -25.13 3.92
C ASN A 101 -2.29 -25.01 2.98
N VAL A 102 -2.24 -24.07 2.02
CA VAL A 102 -3.23 -23.92 0.95
C VAL A 102 -2.74 -24.71 -0.26
N THR A 103 -3.44 -25.78 -0.61
CA THR A 103 -3.08 -26.68 -1.70
C THR A 103 -3.97 -26.44 -2.93
N ALA A 104 -3.47 -26.79 -4.12
CA ALA A 104 -4.19 -26.57 -5.37
C ALA A 104 -5.54 -27.32 -5.43
N GLU A 105 -5.64 -28.48 -4.77
CA GLU A 105 -6.84 -29.32 -4.77
C GLU A 105 -8.02 -28.67 -4.04
N ARG A 106 -7.77 -27.70 -3.16
CA ARG A 106 -8.83 -26.92 -2.48
C ARG A 106 -9.57 -25.98 -3.40
N HIS A 107 -9.01 -25.70 -4.58
CA HIS A 107 -9.60 -24.83 -5.58
C HIS A 107 -10.39 -25.63 -6.59
N ASP A 108 -11.49 -25.04 -7.07
CA ASP A 108 -12.26 -25.58 -8.18
C ASP A 108 -11.37 -25.80 -9.41
N GLU A 109 -11.71 -26.80 -10.24
CA GLU A 109 -10.92 -27.15 -11.43
C GLU A 109 -10.76 -25.99 -12.42
N LYS A 110 -11.79 -25.13 -12.50
CA LYS A 110 -11.80 -23.95 -13.38
C LYS A 110 -11.19 -22.70 -12.74
N ALA A 111 -10.85 -22.75 -11.44
CA ALA A 111 -10.34 -21.58 -10.75
C ALA A 111 -8.88 -21.29 -11.16
N PRO A 112 -8.52 -20.02 -11.43
CA PRO A 112 -7.16 -19.65 -11.81
C PRO A 112 -6.13 -20.00 -10.72
N GLY A 113 -6.52 -19.90 -9.45
CA GLY A 113 -5.67 -20.27 -8.31
C GLY A 113 -5.17 -21.71 -8.37
N ARG A 114 -5.97 -22.65 -8.88
CA ARG A 114 -5.56 -24.06 -9.03
C ARG A 114 -4.38 -24.19 -9.98
N LYS A 115 -4.48 -23.54 -11.15
CA LYS A 115 -3.40 -23.55 -12.16
C LYS A 115 -2.13 -22.91 -11.62
N ILE A 116 -2.25 -21.74 -10.98
CA ILE A 116 -1.11 -21.02 -10.41
C ILE A 116 -0.38 -21.85 -9.34
N LEU A 117 -1.13 -22.48 -8.42
CA LEU A 117 -0.56 -23.29 -7.34
C LEU A 117 -0.01 -24.64 -7.79
N SER A 118 -0.45 -25.15 -8.94
CA SER A 118 0.02 -26.44 -9.49
C SER A 118 1.44 -26.38 -10.07
N GLU A 119 1.90 -25.18 -10.44
CA GLU A 119 3.24 -24.97 -10.98
C GLU A 119 4.28 -24.85 -9.84
N PRO A 120 5.53 -25.30 -10.06
CA PRO A 120 6.59 -25.25 -9.07
C PRO A 120 7.08 -23.81 -8.81
N ILE A 121 7.60 -23.58 -7.62
CA ILE A 121 8.30 -22.33 -7.27
C ILE A 121 9.69 -22.37 -7.91
N THR A 122 9.98 -21.41 -8.79
CA THR A 122 11.26 -21.33 -9.52
C THR A 122 12.25 -20.36 -8.89
N SER A 123 11.76 -19.32 -8.23
CA SER A 123 12.57 -18.25 -7.65
C SER A 123 12.80 -18.43 -6.16
N GLU A 124 13.90 -17.90 -5.64
CA GLU A 124 14.13 -17.81 -4.19
C GLU A 124 13.27 -16.68 -3.59
N VAL A 125 12.32 -17.03 -2.71
CA VAL A 125 11.40 -16.07 -2.08
C VAL A 125 11.77 -15.92 -0.60
N ASN A 126 12.04 -14.68 -0.19
CA ASN A 126 12.44 -14.38 1.18
C ASN A 126 11.65 -13.19 1.78
N PHE A 127 10.73 -13.47 2.70
CA PHE A 127 9.89 -12.46 3.36
C PHE A 127 10.56 -11.75 4.56
N ARG A 128 11.85 -11.98 4.84
CA ARG A 128 12.55 -11.26 5.93
C ARG A 128 12.53 -9.75 5.67
N LEU A 129 12.35 -8.96 6.73
CA LEU A 129 12.22 -7.51 6.64
C LEU A 129 13.42 -6.88 5.92
N HIS A 130 13.16 -6.20 4.81
CA HIS A 130 14.17 -5.43 4.08
C HIS A 130 14.15 -3.97 4.57
N PRO A 131 15.32 -3.32 4.79
CA PRO A 131 15.38 -1.94 5.29
C PRO A 131 14.62 -0.95 4.40
N GLY A 132 14.66 -1.13 3.08
CA GLY A 132 13.93 -0.30 2.11
C GLY A 132 12.40 -0.47 2.12
N ALA A 133 11.86 -1.51 2.75
CA ALA A 133 10.41 -1.73 2.77
C ALA A 133 9.66 -0.82 3.75
N SER A 134 10.35 -0.30 4.78
CA SER A 134 9.74 0.52 5.83
C SER A 134 9.79 2.02 5.56
N GLN A 135 10.66 2.47 4.64
CA GLN A 135 10.92 3.89 4.43
C GLN A 135 9.69 4.67 3.95
N GLN A 136 8.79 4.04 3.18
CA GLN A 136 7.62 4.72 2.60
C GLN A 136 6.49 5.04 3.61
N THR A 137 6.55 4.59 4.87
CA THR A 137 5.35 4.59 5.75
C THR A 137 5.49 5.24 7.11
N LYS A 138 6.70 5.53 7.61
CA LYS A 138 6.89 5.88 9.03
C LYS A 138 7.52 7.25 9.32
N GLY A 139 8.20 7.87 8.35
CA GLY A 139 8.97 9.09 8.59
C GLY A 139 8.11 10.33 8.72
N ASP A 140 7.18 10.51 7.79
CA ASP A 140 6.40 11.74 7.71
C ASP A 140 4.95 11.44 8.03
N GLN A 141 4.42 12.07 9.08
CA GLN A 141 2.99 12.13 9.34
C GLN A 141 2.33 12.89 8.17
N MET A 142 2.11 12.22 7.04
CA MET A 142 1.60 12.81 5.80
C MET A 142 0.34 12.10 5.32
N VAL A 143 -0.63 12.89 4.86
CA VAL A 143 -1.87 12.39 4.27
C VAL A 143 -1.59 11.92 2.83
N ARG A 144 -1.11 10.69 2.67
CA ARG A 144 -0.80 10.10 1.35
C ARG A 144 -2.05 9.81 0.53
N PHE A 145 -3.14 9.43 1.20
CA PHE A 145 -4.44 9.20 0.58
C PHE A 145 -5.49 10.02 1.31
N GLN A 146 -6.35 10.67 0.55
CA GLN A 146 -7.45 11.42 1.12
C GLN A 146 -8.46 10.44 1.70
N CYS A 147 -8.81 10.62 2.98
CA CYS A 147 -9.96 9.92 3.52
C CYS A 147 -11.19 10.33 2.72
N ASN A 148 -12.05 9.37 2.41
CA ASN A 148 -13.40 9.73 2.05
C ASN A 148 -13.98 10.48 3.27
N LYS A 149 -14.58 11.66 3.04
CA LYS A 149 -15.16 12.45 4.13
C LYS A 149 -16.12 11.54 4.92
N GLY A 150 -16.12 11.66 6.24
CA GLY A 150 -16.79 10.74 7.17
C GLY A 150 -18.31 10.61 7.00
N LYS A 151 -18.97 10.06 8.02
CA LYS A 151 -20.43 9.85 8.15
C LYS A 151 -21.25 10.83 7.26
N ASN A 152 -22.03 10.29 6.32
CA ASN A 152 -23.03 10.97 5.47
C ASN A 152 -22.59 11.46 4.06
N TRP A 153 -21.49 10.95 3.50
CA TRP A 153 -21.03 11.31 2.13
C TRP A 153 -21.79 10.63 0.97
N GLY A 154 -23.10 10.38 1.09
CA GLY A 154 -23.89 9.83 -0.01
C GLY A 154 -25.40 9.86 0.22
N PRO A 155 -26.21 9.83 -0.86
CA PRO A 155 -27.68 9.95 -0.79
C PRO A 155 -28.39 8.73 -0.17
N ARG A 156 -27.66 7.70 0.30
CA ARG A 156 -28.25 6.51 0.94
C ARG A 156 -28.15 6.57 2.46
N SER A 157 -29.19 6.06 3.10
CA SER A 157 -29.23 5.78 4.53
C SER A 157 -28.10 4.83 4.96
N LYS A 158 -27.54 5.11 6.15
CA LYS A 158 -26.43 4.44 6.81
C LYS A 158 -26.52 2.90 6.77
N ALA A 159 -25.42 2.22 6.39
CA ALA A 159 -25.20 0.82 6.75
C ALA A 159 -24.83 0.72 8.24
N TRP A 160 -25.57 -0.06 9.02
CA TRP A 160 -25.31 -0.29 10.44
C TRP A 160 -24.12 -1.25 10.60
N GLY A 161 -22.96 -0.75 11.04
CA GLY A 161 -21.89 -1.62 11.53
C GLY A 161 -20.45 -1.37 11.07
N SER A 162 -20.18 -0.42 10.18
CA SER A 162 -18.79 -0.13 9.77
C SER A 162 -18.30 1.19 10.35
N SER A 163 -17.78 1.17 11.58
CA SER A 163 -16.84 2.20 12.02
C SER A 163 -15.51 1.91 11.33
N ASN A 164 -15.33 2.40 10.09
CA ASN A 164 -13.98 2.50 9.57
C ASN A 164 -13.22 3.39 10.54
N SER A 165 -12.25 2.81 11.26
CA SER A 165 -11.31 3.59 12.05
C SER A 165 -10.64 4.57 11.10
N THR A 166 -11.03 5.83 11.17
CA THR A 166 -10.36 6.96 10.53
C THR A 166 -8.95 7.17 11.08
N ASN A 167 -8.43 6.25 11.91
CA ASN A 167 -7.11 6.26 12.55
C ASN A 167 -6.18 5.12 12.07
N ALA A 168 -6.67 4.16 11.28
CA ALA A 168 -5.83 3.14 10.63
C ALA A 168 -5.01 3.70 9.44
N GLY A 169 -3.93 4.44 9.74
CA GLY A 169 -2.95 4.92 8.75
C GLY A 169 -2.99 6.42 8.41
N PHE A 170 -3.51 7.26 9.32
CA PHE A 170 -3.87 8.63 9.01
C PHE A 170 -3.03 9.66 9.78
N TYR A 171 -2.97 10.87 9.23
CA TYR A 171 -2.47 12.05 9.92
C TYR A 171 -3.36 12.35 11.13
N VAL A 172 -2.81 12.16 12.32
CA VAL A 172 -3.41 12.67 13.55
C VAL A 172 -2.89 14.09 13.70
N ARG A 173 -3.75 15.08 13.48
CA ARG A 173 -3.42 16.48 13.74
C ARG A 173 -3.05 16.60 15.24
N PRO A 174 -1.93 17.22 15.61
CA PRO A 174 -1.60 17.44 17.01
C PRO A 174 -2.68 18.29 17.69
N GLU A 175 -3.01 17.98 18.96
CA GLU A 175 -4.10 18.64 19.71
C GLU A 175 -3.97 20.18 19.77
N SER A 176 -2.75 20.71 19.64
CA SER A 176 -2.48 22.15 19.60
C SER A 176 -3.13 22.88 18.42
N GLU A 177 -3.24 22.23 17.25
CA GLU A 177 -3.87 22.80 16.04
C GLU A 177 -5.38 22.57 15.97
N GLN A 178 -5.95 21.77 16.88
CA GLN A 178 -7.41 21.58 16.96
C GLN A 178 -8.09 22.67 17.78
N LYS A 179 -7.40 23.22 18.79
CA LYS A 179 -7.94 24.29 19.64
C LYS A 179 -7.98 25.67 18.97
N ALA A 180 -7.15 25.91 17.97
CA ALA A 180 -7.08 27.20 17.28
C ALA A 180 -8.32 27.49 16.41
N ASP A 181 -8.93 26.45 15.84
CA ASP A 181 -10.13 26.59 14.99
C ASP A 181 -11.42 26.69 15.81
N ASP A 182 -11.46 26.12 17.03
CA ASP A 182 -12.66 26.05 17.89
C ASP A 182 -12.85 27.29 18.78
N SER A 183 -11.84 28.17 18.87
CA SER A 183 -11.93 29.46 19.56
C SER A 183 -12.50 30.61 18.68
N GLY A 184 -12.93 30.29 17.47
CA GLY A 184 -13.38 31.25 16.45
C GLY A 184 -14.86 31.16 16.06
N GLN A 185 -15.75 30.74 16.97
CA GLN A 185 -17.21 30.84 16.82
C GLN A 185 -17.87 31.44 18.07
#